data_AF-A0A7J2ZH98-F1
#
_entry.id   AF-A0A7J2ZH98-F1
#
_cell.length_a   1.000
_cell.length_b   1.000
_cell.length_c   1.000
_cell.angle_alpha   90.00
_cell.angle_beta   90.00
_cell.angle_gamma   90.00
#
_symmetry.space_group_name_H-M   'P 1'
#
loop_
_entity.id
_entity.type
_entity.pdbx_description
1 polymer ?
#
loop_
_entity_poly.entity_id
_entity_poly.type
_entity_poly.pdbx_seq_one_letter_code
_entity_poly.pdbx_strand_id
1 'polypeptide(L)'
;TKSRLANTGIYILSPEIREVFSGEKVRRLMSERLRLDFGMDLIPMLVESGYAVYGYPLRGDWYDIGTPETYLDSMIKLINRTNAREYLGEPIDAPGKIWIQAHDQRENMGRERLVKKIRDGAIRVEGAALIGEHCQIGDNVVIRDSCIDNFSIILEGAVIERSAILDRTIIGESAQISDSIVSRHVKVSSSRDRPTRINEVSVIGDDVAIGEGCLITATKIYPHIVIPRNTRLENQIITT
;
A
#
# COMPACT_ATOMS: atom_id res chain seq x y z
N THR A 1 -25.78 -14.78 -21.83
CA THR A 1 -25.84 -15.08 -20.38
C THR A 1 -24.72 -14.32 -19.69
N LYS A 2 -24.99 -13.60 -18.59
CA LYS A 2 -23.93 -12.91 -17.82
C LYS A 2 -23.38 -13.85 -16.76
N SER A 3 -22.06 -14.03 -16.73
CA SER A 3 -21.35 -14.82 -15.72
C SER A 3 -21.04 -13.98 -14.48
N ARG A 4 -20.85 -14.62 -13.33
CA ARG A 4 -20.28 -14.02 -12.10
C ARG A 4 -18.78 -14.26 -11.96
N LEU A 5 -18.16 -14.95 -12.92
CA LEU A 5 -16.72 -15.22 -12.96
C LEU A 5 -15.98 -14.10 -13.68
N ALA A 6 -14.78 -13.78 -13.22
CA ALA A 6 -13.85 -12.85 -13.85
C ALA A 6 -12.51 -13.57 -14.15
N ASN A 7 -11.76 -13.04 -15.12
CA ASN A 7 -10.40 -13.49 -15.38
C ASN A 7 -9.49 -12.92 -14.28
N THR A 8 -8.78 -13.79 -13.56
CA THR A 8 -7.90 -13.43 -12.44
C THR A 8 -6.48 -13.07 -12.86
N GLY A 9 -6.14 -13.18 -14.15
CA GLY A 9 -4.80 -12.91 -14.65
C GLY A 9 -3.76 -14.00 -14.29
N ILE A 10 -4.20 -15.12 -13.74
CA ILE A 10 -3.33 -16.25 -13.38
C ILE A 10 -3.48 -17.33 -14.44
N TYR A 11 -2.39 -17.66 -15.12
CA TYR A 11 -2.38 -18.63 -16.21
C TYR A 11 -1.33 -19.71 -15.96
N ILE A 12 -1.73 -20.97 -16.12
CA ILE A 12 -0.83 -22.12 -16.15
C ILE A 12 -0.77 -22.59 -17.59
N LEU A 13 0.41 -22.45 -18.20
CA LEU A 13 0.61 -22.74 -19.62
C LEU A 13 1.52 -23.95 -19.78
N SER A 14 1.18 -24.83 -20.71
CA SER A 14 2.06 -25.94 -21.06
C SER A 14 3.24 -25.44 -21.93
N PRO A 15 4.39 -26.13 -21.97
CA PRO A 15 5.56 -25.70 -22.74
C PRO A 15 5.30 -25.49 -24.24
N GLU A 16 4.33 -26.22 -24.80
CA GLU A 16 3.90 -26.15 -26.21
C GLU A 16 3.37 -24.75 -26.58
N ILE A 17 2.98 -23.94 -25.59
CA ILE A 17 2.53 -22.57 -25.83
C ILE A 17 3.58 -21.73 -26.59
N ARG A 18 4.88 -22.06 -26.45
CA ARG A 18 5.97 -21.37 -27.15
C ARG A 18 5.85 -21.45 -28.68
N GLU A 19 5.37 -22.58 -29.19
CA GLU A 19 5.13 -22.75 -30.62
C GLU A 19 3.97 -21.88 -31.08
N VAL A 20 2.92 -21.77 -30.26
CA VAL A 20 1.76 -20.90 -30.53
C VAL A 20 2.18 -19.43 -30.57
N PHE A 21 2.99 -18.98 -29.59
CA PHE A 21 3.52 -17.61 -29.57
C PHE A 21 4.38 -17.30 -30.79
N SER A 22 5.10 -18.31 -31.31
CA SER A 22 5.90 -18.18 -32.53
C SER A 22 5.06 -18.28 -33.81
N GLY A 23 3.78 -18.66 -33.71
CA GLY A 23 2.90 -18.90 -34.83
C GLY A 23 2.38 -17.64 -35.52
N GLU A 24 1.91 -17.80 -36.75
CA GLU A 24 1.42 -16.70 -37.60
C GLU A 24 0.23 -15.96 -36.98
N LYS A 25 -0.70 -16.69 -36.34
CA LYS A 25 -1.89 -16.11 -35.70
C LYS A 25 -1.52 -15.09 -34.62
N VAL A 26 -0.58 -15.42 -33.73
CA VAL A 26 -0.13 -14.52 -32.66
C VAL A 26 0.62 -13.33 -33.25
N ARG A 27 1.53 -13.55 -34.21
CA ARG A 27 2.23 -12.46 -34.90
C ARG A 27 1.27 -11.48 -35.56
N ARG A 28 0.22 -12.00 -36.21
CA ARG A 28 -0.82 -11.20 -36.84
C ARG A 28 -1.57 -10.36 -35.81
N LEU A 29 -2.03 -10.97 -34.71
CA LEU A 29 -2.69 -10.25 -33.62
C LEU A 29 -1.83 -9.12 -33.07
N MET A 30 -0.54 -9.39 -32.83
CA MET A 30 0.42 -8.39 -32.37
C MET A 30 0.62 -7.26 -33.39
N SER A 31 0.68 -7.57 -34.70
CA SER A 31 0.84 -6.55 -35.74
C SER A 31 -0.41 -5.69 -35.93
N GLU A 32 -1.60 -6.27 -35.85
CA GLU A 32 -2.87 -5.56 -36.09
C GLU A 32 -3.30 -4.74 -34.87
N ARG A 33 -3.06 -5.27 -33.65
CA ARG A 33 -3.50 -4.63 -32.39
C ARG A 33 -2.40 -3.84 -31.70
N LEU A 34 -1.15 -3.98 -32.13
CA LEU A 34 0.04 -3.42 -31.46
C LEU A 34 0.17 -3.84 -29.99
N ARG A 35 -0.53 -4.90 -29.58
CA ARG A 35 -0.51 -5.52 -28.25
C ARG A 35 -0.98 -6.97 -28.35
N LEU A 36 -0.76 -7.73 -27.28
CA LEU A 36 -1.37 -9.04 -27.08
C LEU A 36 -1.83 -9.16 -25.63
N ASP A 37 -3.12 -8.94 -25.40
CA ASP A 37 -3.77 -9.16 -24.11
C ASP A 37 -4.20 -10.62 -23.97
N PHE A 38 -3.91 -11.21 -22.81
CA PHE A 38 -4.20 -12.62 -22.59
C PHE A 38 -5.71 -12.92 -22.55
N GLY A 39 -6.48 -12.11 -21.83
CA GLY A 39 -7.92 -12.32 -21.65
C GLY A 39 -8.74 -11.96 -22.88
N MET A 40 -8.33 -10.90 -23.58
CA MET A 40 -9.07 -10.33 -24.71
C MET A 40 -8.64 -10.86 -26.07
N ASP A 41 -7.39 -11.32 -26.21
CA ASP A 41 -6.83 -11.73 -27.50
C ASP A 41 -6.37 -13.20 -27.50
N LEU A 42 -5.42 -13.55 -26.63
CA LEU A 42 -4.76 -14.86 -26.69
C LEU A 42 -5.71 -16.01 -26.34
N ILE A 43 -6.41 -15.93 -25.21
CA ILE A 43 -7.32 -16.98 -24.73
C ILE A 43 -8.47 -17.21 -25.72
N PRO A 44 -9.18 -16.17 -26.20
CA PRO A 44 -10.19 -16.35 -27.26
C PRO A 44 -9.61 -17.03 -28.50
N MET A 45 -8.44 -16.60 -28.99
CA MET A 45 -7.80 -17.20 -30.17
C MET A 45 -7.43 -18.67 -29.96
N LEU A 46 -6.94 -19.04 -28.76
CA LEU A 46 -6.63 -20.43 -28.42
C LEU A 46 -7.88 -21.31 -28.46
N VAL A 47 -8.98 -20.84 -27.87
CA VAL A 47 -10.28 -21.54 -27.88
C VAL A 47 -10.80 -21.69 -29.31
N GLU A 48 -10.80 -20.62 -30.10
CA GLU A 48 -11.23 -20.64 -31.51
C GLU A 48 -10.37 -21.54 -32.38
N SER A 49 -9.09 -21.68 -32.05
CA SER A 49 -8.15 -22.56 -32.75
C SER A 49 -8.20 -24.01 -32.29
N GLY A 50 -9.10 -24.36 -31.37
CA GLY A 50 -9.30 -25.74 -30.90
C GLY A 50 -8.29 -26.21 -29.87
N TYR A 51 -7.49 -25.31 -29.28
CA TYR A 51 -6.60 -25.68 -28.18
C TYR A 51 -7.41 -25.99 -26.92
N ALA A 52 -6.89 -26.91 -26.11
CA ALA A 52 -7.47 -27.25 -24.82
C ALA A 52 -7.24 -26.10 -23.82
N VAL A 53 -8.28 -25.32 -23.56
CA VAL A 53 -8.28 -24.21 -22.58
C VAL A 53 -9.31 -24.52 -21.50
N TYR A 54 -8.88 -24.47 -20.24
CA TYR A 54 -9.71 -24.78 -19.08
C TYR A 54 -9.76 -23.60 -18.12
N GLY A 55 -10.94 -23.36 -17.53
CA GLY A 55 -11.10 -22.42 -16.43
C GLY A 55 -11.08 -23.15 -15.08
N TYR A 56 -10.28 -22.65 -14.13
CA TYR A 56 -10.30 -23.12 -12.74
C TYR A 56 -10.88 -22.02 -11.84
N PRO A 57 -12.08 -22.21 -11.27
CA PRO A 57 -12.66 -21.25 -10.33
C PRO A 57 -11.83 -21.19 -9.05
N LEU A 58 -11.03 -20.12 -8.91
CA LEU A 58 -10.29 -19.87 -7.68
C LEU A 58 -11.26 -19.58 -6.53
N ARG A 59 -10.98 -20.20 -5.38
CA ARG A 59 -11.68 -19.93 -4.13
C ARG A 59 -10.79 -19.08 -3.24
N GLY A 60 -11.42 -18.23 -2.45
CA GLY A 60 -10.72 -17.24 -1.63
C GLY A 60 -10.72 -15.88 -2.30
N ASP A 61 -9.90 -15.01 -1.76
CA ASP A 61 -9.97 -13.60 -2.06
C ASP A 61 -8.95 -13.22 -3.13
N TRP A 62 -9.43 -12.39 -4.06
CA TRP A 62 -8.65 -11.89 -5.16
C TRP A 62 -8.89 -10.38 -5.25
N TYR A 63 -7.80 -9.64 -5.38
CA TYR A 63 -7.79 -8.19 -5.40
C TYR A 63 -7.05 -7.72 -6.64
N ASP A 64 -7.67 -6.81 -7.38
CA ASP A 64 -7.00 -6.06 -8.44
C ASP A 64 -6.51 -4.74 -7.85
N ILE A 65 -5.21 -4.65 -7.59
CA ILE A 65 -4.58 -3.46 -7.01
C ILE A 65 -4.00 -2.63 -8.16
N GLY A 66 -4.87 -1.89 -8.84
CA GLY A 66 -4.51 -1.07 -10.01
C GLY A 66 -4.38 0.43 -9.72
N THR A 67 -4.90 0.91 -8.60
CA THR A 67 -4.90 2.34 -8.22
C THR A 67 -4.48 2.55 -6.76
N PRO A 68 -3.93 3.72 -6.40
CA PRO A 68 -3.60 4.05 -5.01
C PRO A 68 -4.78 3.90 -4.04
N GLU A 69 -6.00 4.25 -4.47
CA GLU A 69 -7.23 4.08 -3.71
C GLU A 69 -7.51 2.60 -3.43
N THR A 70 -7.47 1.77 -4.48
CA THR A 70 -7.66 0.31 -4.33
C THR A 70 -6.58 -0.33 -3.47
N TYR A 71 -5.36 0.22 -3.47
CA TYR A 71 -4.27 -0.24 -2.60
C TYR A 71 -4.60 0.04 -1.12
N LEU A 72 -4.97 1.27 -0.77
CA LEU A 72 -5.32 1.65 0.61
C LEU A 72 -6.53 0.87 1.12
N ASP A 73 -7.57 0.74 0.29
CA ASP A 73 -8.75 -0.05 0.62
C ASP A 73 -8.42 -1.53 0.84
N SER A 74 -7.57 -2.11 -0.02
CA SER A 74 -7.18 -3.51 0.09
C SER A 74 -6.32 -3.75 1.32
N MET A 75 -5.43 -2.82 1.67
CA MET A 75 -4.63 -2.84 2.90
C MET A 75 -5.54 -2.89 4.14
N ILE A 76 -6.48 -1.96 4.27
CA ILE A 76 -7.41 -1.91 5.43
C ILE A 76 -8.25 -3.19 5.49
N LYS A 77 -8.74 -3.68 4.34
CA LYS A 77 -9.50 -4.94 4.25
C LYS A 77 -8.66 -6.12 4.72
N LEU A 78 -7.40 -6.22 4.31
CA LEU A 78 -6.50 -7.31 4.70
C LEU A 78 -6.17 -7.29 6.20
N ILE A 79 -5.99 -6.12 6.80
CA ILE A 79 -5.72 -5.99 8.24
C ILE A 79 -6.96 -6.39 9.07
N ASN A 80 -8.16 -6.06 8.60
CA ASN A 80 -9.44 -6.39 9.28
C ASN A 80 -9.93 -7.83 9.05
N ARG A 81 -9.16 -8.69 8.38
CA ARG A 81 -9.62 -10.07 8.10
C ARG A 81 -9.66 -10.94 9.33
N THR A 82 -10.62 -11.85 9.35
CA THR A 82 -10.73 -12.88 10.38
C THR A 82 -9.52 -13.81 10.43
N ASN A 83 -8.90 -14.10 9.28
CA ASN A 83 -7.71 -14.93 9.19
C ASN A 83 -6.40 -14.12 9.22
N ALA A 84 -6.45 -12.81 9.52
CA ALA A 84 -5.24 -11.99 9.58
C ALA A 84 -4.20 -12.50 10.58
N ARG A 85 -4.64 -13.22 11.63
CA ARG A 85 -3.78 -13.92 12.59
C ARG A 85 -2.79 -14.88 11.95
N GLU A 86 -3.16 -15.52 10.84
CA GLU A 86 -2.31 -16.50 10.15
C GLU A 86 -1.01 -15.89 9.62
N TYR A 87 -1.00 -14.58 9.34
CA TYR A 87 0.14 -13.89 8.75
C TYR A 87 0.60 -12.63 9.51
N LEU A 88 -0.21 -12.08 10.42
CA LEU A 88 0.15 -10.92 11.27
C LEU A 88 0.48 -11.29 12.72
N GLY A 89 0.28 -12.56 13.12
CA GLY A 89 0.55 -13.03 14.48
C GLY A 89 -0.64 -12.83 15.42
N GLU A 90 -0.41 -12.33 16.63
CA GLU A 90 -1.48 -12.05 17.60
C GLU A 90 -1.74 -10.54 17.76
N PRO A 91 -3.01 -10.11 17.69
CA PRO A 91 -3.37 -8.71 17.83
C PRO A 91 -3.21 -8.24 19.28
N ILE A 92 -3.10 -6.93 19.48
CA ILE A 92 -2.96 -6.35 20.81
C ILE A 92 -4.31 -5.97 21.45
N ASP A 93 -5.38 -5.94 20.64
CA ASP A 93 -6.73 -5.59 21.05
C ASP A 93 -7.68 -6.81 20.98
N ALA A 94 -8.73 -6.82 21.82
CA ALA A 94 -9.70 -7.91 21.85
C ALA A 94 -10.49 -8.08 20.53
N PRO A 95 -10.89 -6.99 19.82
CA PRO A 95 -11.51 -7.10 18.50
C PRO A 95 -10.62 -7.70 17.40
N GLY A 96 -9.30 -7.72 17.58
CA GLY A 96 -8.35 -8.27 16.60
C GLY A 96 -8.14 -7.39 15.39
N LYS A 97 -8.03 -6.08 15.59
CA LYS A 97 -7.86 -5.09 14.51
C LYS A 97 -6.52 -4.36 14.56
N ILE A 98 -5.83 -4.41 15.69
CA ILE A 98 -4.59 -3.67 15.93
C ILE A 98 -3.45 -4.66 16.12
N TRP A 99 -2.44 -4.51 15.28
CA TRP A 99 -1.30 -5.40 15.17
C TRP A 99 -0.01 -4.62 15.37
N ILE A 100 0.93 -5.18 16.12
CA ILE A 100 2.29 -4.64 16.27
C ILE A 100 3.28 -5.78 16.03
N GLN A 101 4.03 -5.77 14.94
CA GLN A 101 4.90 -6.90 14.61
C GLN A 101 6.15 -6.95 15.49
N ALA A 102 6.61 -8.18 15.74
CA ALA A 102 7.86 -8.52 16.40
C ALA A 102 8.19 -10.00 16.13
N HIS A 103 9.40 -10.28 15.67
CA HIS A 103 9.95 -11.58 15.34
C HIS A 103 11.10 -12.02 16.27
N ASP A 104 11.77 -11.12 17.00
CA ASP A 104 12.87 -11.42 17.91
C ASP A 104 12.75 -10.82 19.33
N GLN A 105 13.70 -11.14 20.23
CA GLN A 105 13.67 -10.64 21.63
C GLN A 105 13.84 -9.13 21.76
N ARG A 106 14.64 -8.48 20.89
CA ARG A 106 14.84 -7.02 20.92
C ARG A 106 13.60 -6.31 20.41
N GLU A 107 12.97 -6.86 19.38
CA GLU A 107 11.72 -6.39 18.80
C GLU A 107 10.58 -6.50 19.81
N ASN A 108 10.55 -7.57 20.62
CA ASN A 108 9.59 -7.72 21.71
C ASN A 108 9.66 -6.56 22.73
N MET A 109 10.85 -6.07 23.08
CA MET A 109 10.97 -4.89 23.95
C MET A 109 10.40 -3.61 23.29
N GLY A 110 10.60 -3.45 21.98
CA GLY A 110 10.02 -2.33 21.22
C GLY A 110 8.49 -2.42 21.18
N ARG A 111 7.95 -3.59 20.89
CA ARG A 111 6.52 -3.89 20.91
C ARG A 111 5.91 -3.61 22.28
N GLU A 112 6.51 -4.11 23.37
CA GLU A 112 6.00 -3.90 24.74
C GLU A 112 5.93 -2.41 25.11
N ARG A 113 6.93 -1.62 24.72
CA ARG A 113 6.94 -0.16 24.92
C ARG A 113 5.78 0.51 24.19
N LEU A 114 5.54 0.16 22.93
CA LEU A 114 4.43 0.70 22.15
C LEU A 114 3.08 0.28 22.75
N VAL A 115 2.91 -1.00 23.10
CA VAL A 115 1.69 -1.51 23.76
C VAL A 115 1.41 -0.77 25.07
N LYS A 116 2.44 -0.53 25.89
CA LYS A 116 2.31 0.25 27.12
C LYS A 116 1.84 1.68 26.82
N LYS A 117 2.47 2.37 25.86
CA LYS A 117 2.06 3.72 25.46
C LYS A 117 0.61 3.79 24.96
N ILE A 118 0.15 2.77 24.25
CA ILE A 118 -1.26 2.69 23.80
C ILE A 118 -2.20 2.50 24.99
N ARG A 119 -1.89 1.57 25.91
CA ARG A 119 -2.71 1.33 27.12
C ARG A 119 -2.78 2.54 28.04
N ASP A 120 -1.67 3.27 28.17
CA ASP A 120 -1.58 4.47 28.99
C ASP A 120 -2.23 5.70 28.32
N GLY A 121 -2.71 5.58 27.08
CA GLY A 121 -3.34 6.66 26.31
C GLY A 121 -2.37 7.66 25.69
N ALA A 122 -1.06 7.41 25.76
CA ALA A 122 -0.02 8.25 25.14
C ALA A 122 0.02 8.12 23.62
N ILE A 123 -0.47 7.02 23.05
CA ILE A 123 -0.70 6.84 21.60
C ILE A 123 -2.13 6.37 21.41
N ARG A 124 -2.85 6.94 20.45
CA ARG A 124 -4.19 6.49 20.08
C ARG A 124 -4.15 5.70 18.78
N VAL A 125 -4.49 4.41 18.86
CA VAL A 125 -4.60 3.54 17.68
C VAL A 125 -6.03 3.03 17.55
N GLU A 126 -6.62 3.20 16.37
CA GLU A 126 -8.03 2.90 16.11
C GLU A 126 -8.23 2.21 14.75
N GLY A 127 -9.33 1.47 14.63
CA GLY A 127 -9.66 0.80 13.37
C GLY A 127 -8.67 -0.32 13.05
N ALA A 128 -8.48 -0.58 11.75
CA ALA A 128 -7.50 -1.57 11.27
C ALA A 128 -6.10 -0.95 11.24
N ALA A 129 -5.24 -1.32 12.18
CA ALA A 129 -3.89 -0.77 12.24
C ALA A 129 -2.84 -1.85 12.28
N LEU A 130 -1.81 -1.70 11.45
CA LEU A 130 -0.59 -2.50 11.49
C LEU A 130 0.60 -1.59 11.76
N ILE A 131 1.38 -1.90 12.78
CA ILE A 131 2.64 -1.25 13.07
C ILE A 131 3.74 -2.30 12.95
N GLY A 132 4.67 -2.07 12.03
CA GLY A 132 5.82 -2.91 11.76
C GLY A 132 6.88 -2.80 12.85
N GLU A 133 7.96 -3.51 12.61
CA GLU A 133 9.06 -3.69 13.55
C GLU A 133 9.94 -2.45 13.66
N HIS A 134 10.59 -2.31 14.82
CA HIS A 134 11.53 -1.23 15.10
C HIS A 134 10.97 0.18 14.92
N CYS A 135 9.65 0.34 14.89
CA CYS A 135 9.01 1.65 14.83
C CYS A 135 9.24 2.43 16.12
N GLN A 136 9.49 3.73 15.99
CA GLN A 136 9.52 4.67 17.10
C GLN A 136 8.37 5.64 16.94
N ILE A 137 7.45 5.64 17.89
CA ILE A 137 6.24 6.47 17.82
C ILE A 137 6.23 7.40 19.05
N GLY A 138 6.12 8.70 18.80
CA GLY A 138 6.06 9.78 19.79
C GLY A 138 4.76 9.76 20.59
N ASP A 139 4.64 10.66 21.57
CA ASP A 139 3.41 10.80 22.35
C ASP A 139 2.36 11.55 21.51
N ASN A 140 1.09 11.49 21.93
CA ASN A 140 -0.04 12.17 21.29
C ASN A 140 -0.26 11.82 19.80
N VAL A 141 0.40 10.77 19.28
CA VAL A 141 0.23 10.29 17.91
C VAL A 141 -1.11 9.58 17.78
N VAL A 142 -1.78 9.81 16.65
CA VAL A 142 -3.02 9.14 16.27
C VAL A 142 -2.80 8.34 14.99
N ILE A 143 -3.09 7.03 15.05
CA ILE A 143 -3.05 6.12 13.89
C ILE A 143 -4.43 5.51 13.73
N ARG A 144 -5.08 5.72 12.58
CA ARG A 144 -6.41 5.17 12.28
C ARG A 144 -6.44 4.49 10.92
N ASP A 145 -6.91 3.25 10.88
CA ASP A 145 -7.09 2.51 9.61
C ASP A 145 -5.84 2.56 8.71
N SER A 146 -4.65 2.39 9.28
CA SER A 146 -3.36 2.70 8.63
C SER A 146 -2.32 1.63 8.86
N CYS A 147 -1.36 1.55 7.95
CA CYS A 147 -0.15 0.73 8.10
C CYS A 147 1.07 1.62 8.28
N ILE A 148 1.86 1.36 9.31
CA ILE A 148 3.18 1.94 9.54
C ILE A 148 4.19 0.83 9.41
N ASP A 149 5.01 0.85 8.37
CA ASP A 149 5.96 -0.20 8.04
C ASP A 149 7.30 0.00 8.79
N ASN A 150 8.18 -0.99 8.68
CA ASN A 150 9.32 -1.19 9.57
C ASN A 150 10.29 0.00 9.62
N PHE A 151 10.96 0.14 10.77
CA PHE A 151 12.00 1.15 11.01
C PHE A 151 11.53 2.60 10.84
N SER A 152 10.22 2.85 10.83
CA SER A 152 9.68 4.19 10.68
C SER A 152 9.69 4.95 12.00
N ILE A 153 9.87 6.27 11.91
CA ILE A 153 9.89 7.18 13.06
C ILE A 153 8.73 8.16 12.89
N ILE A 154 7.76 8.11 13.79
CA ILE A 154 6.60 9.00 13.82
C ILE A 154 6.75 9.91 15.04
N LEU A 155 6.99 11.20 14.81
CA LEU A 155 7.20 12.16 15.89
C LEU A 155 5.90 12.63 16.54
N GLU A 156 6.04 13.33 17.68
CA GLU A 156 4.92 13.69 18.58
C GLU A 156 3.77 14.42 17.87
N GLY A 157 2.54 14.04 18.22
CA GLY A 157 1.33 14.72 17.77
C GLY A 157 0.96 14.50 16.29
N ALA A 158 1.70 13.67 15.55
CA ALA A 158 1.35 13.33 14.18
C ALA A 158 0.01 12.57 14.11
N VAL A 159 -0.75 12.82 13.05
CA VAL A 159 -2.03 12.17 12.78
C VAL A 159 -1.95 11.47 11.43
N ILE A 160 -2.18 10.16 11.42
CA ILE A 160 -2.09 9.30 10.24
C ILE A 160 -3.42 8.53 10.13
N GLU A 161 -4.16 8.77 9.05
CA GLU A 161 -5.47 8.17 8.81
C GLU A 161 -5.57 7.57 7.40
N ARG A 162 -6.14 6.35 7.28
CA ARG A 162 -6.32 5.65 5.98
C ARG A 162 -5.10 5.72 5.07
N SER A 163 -3.91 5.55 5.64
CA SER A 163 -2.64 5.80 4.96
C SER A 163 -1.66 4.65 5.12
N ALA A 164 -0.78 4.50 4.14
CA ALA A 164 0.34 3.59 4.19
C ALA A 164 1.64 4.39 4.32
N ILE A 165 2.37 4.17 5.40
CA ILE A 165 3.69 4.74 5.64
C ILE A 165 4.70 3.62 5.51
N LEU A 166 5.46 3.58 4.42
CA LEU A 166 6.36 2.48 4.10
C LEU A 166 7.73 2.63 4.78
N ASP A 167 8.55 1.58 4.67
CA ASP A 167 9.79 1.38 5.41
C ASP A 167 10.69 2.62 5.57
N ARG A 168 11.24 2.79 6.77
CA ARG A 168 12.29 3.77 7.08
C ARG A 168 11.88 5.21 6.81
N THR A 169 10.59 5.49 6.93
CA THR A 169 10.04 6.84 6.77
C THR A 169 10.13 7.62 8.08
N ILE A 170 10.41 8.93 7.98
CA ILE A 170 10.38 9.85 9.11
C ILE A 170 9.23 10.83 8.92
N ILE A 171 8.26 10.78 9.83
CA ILE A 171 7.11 11.70 9.88
C ILE A 171 7.31 12.70 11.02
N GLY A 172 7.41 13.98 10.64
CA GLY A 172 7.66 15.07 11.57
C GLY A 172 6.52 15.35 12.55
N GLU A 173 6.82 16.16 13.57
CA GLU A 173 5.85 16.51 14.62
C GLU A 173 4.61 17.18 14.04
N SER A 174 3.44 16.86 14.60
CA SER A 174 2.15 17.43 14.19
C SER A 174 1.82 17.30 12.70
N ALA A 175 2.51 16.44 11.95
CA ALA A 175 2.20 16.16 10.55
C ALA A 175 0.80 15.53 10.45
N GLN A 176 0.08 15.85 9.38
CA GLN A 176 -1.25 15.31 9.15
C GLN A 176 -1.28 14.60 7.79
N ILE A 177 -1.45 13.29 7.80
CA ILE A 177 -1.42 12.44 6.63
C ILE A 177 -2.73 11.67 6.58
N SER A 178 -3.50 11.87 5.52
CA SER A 178 -4.78 11.18 5.32
C SER A 178 -4.87 10.63 3.91
N ASP A 179 -5.46 9.44 3.75
CA ASP A 179 -5.73 8.88 2.41
C ASP A 179 -4.49 8.84 1.52
N SER A 180 -3.30 8.57 2.04
CA SER A 180 -2.07 8.79 1.25
C SER A 180 -1.10 7.62 1.39
N ILE A 181 -0.25 7.49 0.38
CA ILE A 181 0.83 6.52 0.34
C ILE A 181 2.14 7.29 0.44
N VAL A 182 2.87 7.07 1.53
CA VAL A 182 4.21 7.59 1.74
C VAL A 182 5.18 6.44 1.59
N SER A 183 5.94 6.43 0.49
CA SER A 183 6.82 5.32 0.13
C SER A 183 8.10 5.31 0.98
N ARG A 184 9.07 4.47 0.61
CA ARG A 184 10.22 4.15 1.48
C ARG A 184 11.18 5.33 1.59
N HIS A 185 11.88 5.40 2.72
CA HIS A 185 12.93 6.40 2.96
C HIS A 185 12.47 7.87 2.83
N VAL A 186 11.15 8.12 2.87
CA VAL A 186 10.62 9.47 2.78
C VAL A 186 10.89 10.21 4.09
N LYS A 187 11.22 11.49 3.98
CA LYS A 187 11.28 12.40 5.13
C LYS A 187 10.23 13.50 4.99
N VAL A 188 9.20 13.46 5.82
CA VAL A 188 8.22 14.54 5.95
C VAL A 188 8.63 15.44 7.10
N SER A 189 9.26 16.57 6.80
CA SER A 189 9.56 17.57 7.83
C SER A 189 8.28 18.29 8.24
N SER A 190 8.04 18.44 9.54
CA SER A 190 6.85 19.08 10.11
C SER A 190 7.15 19.50 11.54
N SER A 191 6.50 20.55 12.01
CA SER A 191 6.53 20.99 13.41
C SER A 191 5.14 21.42 13.87
N ARG A 192 4.98 21.62 15.18
CA ARG A 192 3.74 22.17 15.76
C ARG A 192 3.36 23.54 15.19
N ASP A 193 4.34 24.40 14.92
CA ASP A 193 4.11 25.76 14.41
C ASP A 193 3.90 25.77 12.89
N ARG A 194 4.42 24.76 12.19
CA ARG A 194 4.35 24.64 10.72
C ARG A 194 4.04 23.20 10.31
N PRO A 195 2.81 22.74 10.56
CA PRO A 195 2.44 21.37 10.26
C PRO A 195 2.41 21.13 8.75
N THR A 196 3.03 20.04 8.31
CA THR A 196 2.92 19.55 6.93
C THR A 196 1.68 18.66 6.78
N ARG A 197 0.94 18.85 5.69
CA ARG A 197 -0.33 18.15 5.40
C ARG A 197 -0.23 17.42 4.07
N ILE A 198 -0.57 16.14 4.07
CA ILE A 198 -0.60 15.27 2.88
C ILE A 198 -1.97 14.58 2.83
N ASN A 199 -2.76 14.81 1.80
CA ASN A 199 -4.13 14.31 1.74
C ASN A 199 -4.64 13.98 0.33
N GLU A 200 -5.88 13.46 0.28
CA GLU A 200 -6.65 13.19 -0.93
C GLU A 200 -5.92 12.31 -1.95
N VAL A 201 -5.41 11.15 -1.50
CA VAL A 201 -4.76 10.17 -2.41
C VAL A 201 -3.48 10.70 -3.02
N SER A 202 -2.68 11.37 -2.19
CA SER A 202 -1.31 11.74 -2.55
C SER A 202 -0.40 10.52 -2.48
N VAL A 203 0.52 10.41 -3.44
CA VAL A 203 1.51 9.33 -3.52
C VAL A 203 2.90 9.94 -3.53
N ILE A 204 3.65 9.68 -2.47
CA ILE A 204 5.00 10.20 -2.28
C ILE A 204 6.00 9.07 -2.58
N GLY A 205 6.75 9.20 -3.67
CA GLY A 205 7.74 8.21 -4.11
C GLY A 205 8.92 8.05 -3.16
N ASP A 206 9.73 7.02 -3.40
CA ASP A 206 10.88 6.67 -2.57
C ASP A 206 11.88 7.84 -2.44
N ASP A 207 12.50 7.98 -1.27
CA ASP A 207 13.56 8.96 -0.99
C ASP A 207 13.16 10.44 -1.21
N VAL A 208 11.86 10.75 -1.23
CA VAL A 208 11.39 12.14 -1.29
C VAL A 208 11.63 12.83 0.06
N ALA A 209 12.10 14.07 0.01
CA ALA A 209 12.22 14.92 1.19
C ALA A 209 11.25 16.10 1.10
N ILE A 210 10.25 16.13 1.98
CA ILE A 210 9.27 17.20 2.07
C ILE A 210 9.67 18.19 3.15
N GLY A 211 9.77 19.46 2.77
CA GLY A 211 10.01 20.58 3.67
C GLY A 211 8.83 20.83 4.61
N GLU A 212 9.12 21.51 5.70
CA GLU A 212 8.14 21.90 6.71
C GLU A 212 7.07 22.86 6.18
N GLY A 213 5.84 22.73 6.69
CA GLY A 213 4.69 23.59 6.35
C GLY A 213 4.10 23.36 4.97
N CYS A 214 4.38 22.22 4.32
CA CYS A 214 3.83 21.94 2.98
C CYS A 214 2.36 21.50 3.04
N LEU A 215 1.64 21.74 1.94
CA LEU A 215 0.31 21.18 1.69
C LEU A 215 0.37 20.41 0.37
N ILE A 216 0.15 19.10 0.44
CA ILE A 216 0.19 18.18 -0.70
C ILE A 216 -1.17 17.50 -0.80
N THR A 217 -1.90 17.77 -1.88
CA THR A 217 -3.29 17.33 -2.06
C THR A 217 -3.44 16.66 -3.42
N ALA A 218 -3.94 15.43 -3.48
CA ALA A 218 -4.14 14.67 -4.72
C ALA A 218 -2.93 14.70 -5.67
N THR A 219 -1.73 14.63 -5.10
CA THR A 219 -0.48 14.87 -5.84
C THR A 219 0.40 13.63 -5.82
N LYS A 220 1.01 13.33 -6.98
CA LYS A 220 1.99 12.26 -7.14
C LYS A 220 3.37 12.87 -7.26
N ILE A 221 4.29 12.49 -6.37
CA ILE A 221 5.68 12.97 -6.38
C ILE A 221 6.56 11.78 -6.70
N TYR A 222 7.34 11.89 -7.77
CA TYR A 222 8.27 10.83 -8.16
C TYR A 222 9.45 10.73 -7.18
N PRO A 223 10.13 9.58 -7.15
CA PRO A 223 11.24 9.35 -6.24
C PRO A 223 12.36 10.39 -6.32
N HIS A 224 13.09 10.55 -5.21
CA HIS A 224 14.30 11.39 -5.07
C HIS A 224 14.08 12.90 -5.20
N ILE A 225 12.84 13.37 -5.14
CA ILE A 225 12.52 14.80 -5.24
C ILE A 225 12.58 15.48 -3.88
N VAL A 226 13.07 16.72 -3.85
CA VAL A 226 13.05 17.57 -2.67
C VAL A 226 11.99 18.65 -2.85
N ILE A 227 10.99 18.66 -1.97
CA ILE A 227 9.95 19.69 -1.94
C ILE A 227 10.36 20.79 -0.94
N PRO A 228 10.54 22.05 -1.39
CA PRO A 228 10.89 23.15 -0.49
C PRO A 228 9.85 23.41 0.59
N ARG A 229 10.24 24.08 1.68
CA ARG A 229 9.34 24.47 2.77
C ARG A 229 8.18 25.35 2.29
N ASN A 230 7.00 25.21 2.89
CA ASN A 230 5.76 25.95 2.57
C ASN A 230 5.27 25.81 1.13
N THR A 231 5.69 24.76 0.42
CA THR A 231 5.18 24.47 -0.92
C THR A 231 3.74 23.99 -0.83
N ARG A 232 2.91 24.44 -1.77
CA ARG A 232 1.53 23.94 -1.96
C ARG A 232 1.44 23.25 -3.32
N LEU A 233 1.11 21.97 -3.32
CA LEU A 233 0.87 21.17 -4.53
C LEU A 233 -0.53 20.58 -4.46
N GLU A 234 -1.28 20.75 -5.53
CA GLU A 234 -2.66 20.27 -5.63
C GLU A 234 -2.89 19.71 -7.03
N ASN A 235 -3.39 18.48 -7.12
CA ASN A 235 -3.74 17.79 -8.36
C ASN A 235 -2.58 17.75 -9.38
N GLN A 236 -1.35 17.51 -8.92
CA GLN A 236 -0.15 17.56 -9.74
C GLN A 236 0.60 16.23 -9.81
N ILE A 237 1.42 16.09 -10.86
CA ILE A 237 2.43 15.04 -10.97
C ILE A 237 3.79 15.72 -11.06
N ILE A 238 4.62 15.53 -10.03
CA ILE A 238 5.97 16.10 -9.96
C ILE A 238 6.96 15.00 -10.35
N THR A 239 7.68 15.20 -11.45
CA THR A 239 8.64 14.23 -11.99
C THR A 239 10.10 14.65 -11.85
N THR A 240 10.35 15.91 -11.49
CA THR A 240 11.69 16.53 -11.38
C THR A 240 11.67 17.68 -10.40
#